data_AF-A0A5L4NLT6-F1
#
_entry.id   AF-A0A5L4NLT6-F1
#
_cell.length_a   1.000
_cell.length_b   1.000
_cell.length_c   1.000
_cell.angle_alpha   90.00
_cell.angle_beta   90.00
_cell.angle_gamma   90.00
#
_symmetry.space_group_name_H-M   'P 1'
#
loop_
_entity.id
_entity.type
_entity.pdbx_description
1 polymer ?
#
loop_
_entity_poly.entity_id
_entity_poly.type
_entity_poly.pdbx_seq_one_letter_code
_entity_poly.pdbx_strand_id
1 'polypeptide(L)'
;MELFSYMKNHFDDEEEYMREIKYPYLDEHIIMHKNIVKSMKSLLYECCSTNELKNELYNIVSSWFFNHFSIHDMKIRDYVQNSSNQNLSKQNEMIKSEEIFEYTCDCIGIIHKVNYDLHMKINYLNIS
;
A
#
# COMPACT_ATOMS: atom_id res chain seq x y z
N MET A 1 -14.67 12.29 -12.81
CA MET A 1 -15.32 12.65 -11.54
C MET A 1 -15.73 11.41 -10.74
N GLU A 2 -16.35 10.39 -11.37
CA GLU A 2 -16.75 9.15 -10.68
C GLU A 2 -15.58 8.36 -10.08
N LEU A 3 -14.48 8.16 -10.82
CA LEU A 3 -13.31 7.43 -10.31
C LEU A 3 -12.75 8.00 -9.00
N PHE A 4 -12.59 9.32 -8.92
CA PHE A 4 -12.10 9.99 -7.71
C PHE A 4 -13.05 9.84 -6.52
N SER A 5 -14.35 9.87 -6.79
CA SER A 5 -15.37 9.72 -5.74
C SER A 5 -15.40 8.28 -5.23
N TYR A 6 -15.31 7.31 -6.14
CA TYR A 6 -15.21 5.89 -5.80
C TYR A 6 -13.97 5.59 -4.97
N MET A 7 -12.79 6.08 -5.40
CA MET A 7 -11.55 5.87 -4.67
C MET A 7 -11.58 6.49 -3.29
N LYS A 8 -12.12 7.71 -3.17
CA LYS A 8 -12.25 8.35 -1.87
C LYS A 8 -13.12 7.53 -0.91
N ASN A 9 -14.28 7.06 -1.38
CA ASN A 9 -15.15 6.23 -0.55
C ASN A 9 -14.46 4.92 -0.16
N HIS A 10 -13.75 4.26 -1.09
CA HIS A 10 -12.99 3.05 -0.80
C HIS A 10 -11.93 3.26 0.28
N PHE A 11 -11.17 4.37 0.20
CA PHE A 11 -10.18 4.73 1.21
C PHE A 11 -10.81 5.01 2.57
N ASP A 12 -11.92 5.76 2.59
CA ASP A 12 -12.63 6.07 3.83
C ASP A 12 -13.16 4.77 4.49
N ASP A 13 -13.77 3.87 3.73
CA ASP A 13 -14.29 2.57 4.21
C ASP A 13 -13.15 1.65 4.72
N GLU A 14 -12.03 1.59 4.00
CA GLU A 14 -10.87 0.77 4.38
C GLU A 14 -10.21 1.30 5.66
N GLU A 15 -10.01 2.62 5.76
CA GLU A 15 -9.42 3.25 6.95
C GLU A 15 -10.31 3.06 8.20
N GLU A 16 -11.64 3.12 8.04
CA GLU A 16 -12.59 2.82 9.11
C GLU A 16 -12.44 1.36 9.55
N TYR A 17 -12.45 0.42 8.62
CA TYR A 17 -12.27 -1.01 8.92
C TYR A 17 -10.93 -1.30 9.61
N MET A 18 -9.84 -0.72 9.11
CA MET A 18 -8.51 -0.84 9.71
C MET A 18 -8.46 -0.30 11.14
N ARG A 19 -9.21 0.77 11.44
CA ARG A 19 -9.34 1.34 12.78
C ARG A 19 -10.12 0.41 13.71
N GLU A 20 -11.20 -0.19 13.22
CA GLU A 20 -12.00 -1.15 13.99
C GLU A 20 -11.19 -2.38 14.42
N ILE A 21 -10.41 -2.94 13.50
CA ILE A 21 -9.56 -4.11 13.78
C ILE A 21 -8.24 -3.75 14.48
N LYS A 22 -8.01 -2.47 14.77
CA LYS A 22 -6.76 -1.94 15.36
C LYS A 22 -5.51 -2.36 14.57
N TYR A 23 -5.59 -2.24 13.25
CA TYR A 23 -4.48 -2.59 12.37
C TYR A 23 -3.25 -1.72 12.69
N PRO A 24 -2.06 -2.33 12.89
CA PRO A 24 -0.89 -1.62 13.38
C PRO A 24 -0.31 -0.59 12.40
N TYR A 25 -0.54 -0.72 11.09
CA TYR A 25 0.00 0.20 10.07
C TYR A 25 -1.06 1.14 9.49
N LEU A 26 -2.10 1.47 10.26
CA LEU A 26 -3.17 2.38 9.83
C LEU A 26 -2.61 3.74 9.39
N ASP A 27 -1.68 4.32 10.16
CA ASP A 27 -1.16 5.65 9.88
C ASP A 27 -0.36 5.68 8.57
N GLU A 28 0.46 4.65 8.31
CA GLU A 28 1.20 4.50 7.05
C GLU A 28 0.26 4.33 5.85
N HIS A 29 -0.82 3.57 6.02
CA HIS A 29 -1.81 3.34 4.97
C HIS A 29 -2.61 4.62 4.64
N ILE A 30 -2.96 5.43 5.65
CA ILE A 30 -3.57 6.76 5.47
C ILE A 30 -2.63 7.69 4.68
N ILE A 31 -1.31 7.66 4.98
CA ILE A 31 -0.33 8.46 4.25
C ILE A 31 -0.24 8.02 2.79
N MET A 32 -0.24 6.70 2.56
CA MET A 32 -0.26 6.13 1.21
C MET A 32 -1.48 6.64 0.42
N HIS A 33 -2.69 6.54 0.96
CA HIS A 33 -3.93 7.08 0.36
C HIS A 33 -3.80 8.56 -0.02
N LYS A 34 -3.29 9.38 0.91
CA LYS A 34 -3.09 10.82 0.66
C LYS A 34 -2.11 11.08 -0.48
N ASN A 35 -1.03 10.29 -0.58
CA ASN A 35 -0.05 10.42 -1.65
C ASN A 35 -0.65 10.06 -3.01
N ILE A 36 -1.49 9.02 -3.09
CA ILE A 36 -2.17 8.62 -4.33
C ILE A 36 -3.09 9.74 -4.82
N VAL A 37 -3.92 10.28 -3.94
CA VAL A 37 -4.83 11.40 -4.27
C VAL A 37 -4.04 12.63 -4.71
N LYS A 38 -2.91 12.92 -4.06
CA LYS A 38 -2.03 14.04 -4.42
C LYS A 38 -1.42 13.85 -5.80
N SER A 39 -0.84 12.69 -6.10
CA SER A 39 -0.23 12.38 -7.41
C SER A 39 -1.27 12.48 -8.53
N MET A 40 -2.47 11.94 -8.33
CA MET A 40 -3.55 12.07 -9.31
C MET A 40 -4.02 13.51 -9.52
N LYS A 41 -4.05 14.33 -8.46
CA LYS A 41 -4.35 15.76 -8.58
C LYS A 41 -3.27 16.50 -9.36
N SER A 42 -1.99 16.21 -9.11
CA SER A 42 -0.87 16.82 -9.84
C SER A 42 -0.96 16.56 -11.35
N LEU A 43 -1.32 15.35 -11.77
CA LEU A 43 -1.53 15.04 -13.20
C LEU A 43 -2.56 15.96 -13.88
N LEU A 44 -3.62 16.35 -13.16
CA LEU A 44 -4.64 17.26 -13.72
C LEU A 44 -4.08 18.65 -14.02
N TYR A 45 -3.01 19.06 -13.34
CA TYR A 45 -2.36 20.36 -13.54
C TYR A 45 -1.15 20.29 -14.48
N GLU A 46 -0.46 19.15 -14.54
CA GLU A 46 0.79 18.97 -15.28
C GLU A 46 0.59 18.53 -16.74
N CYS A 47 -0.53 17.87 -17.07
CA CYS A 47 -0.77 17.39 -18.42
C CYS A 47 -1.38 18.48 -19.32
N CYS A 48 -0.66 18.85 -20.38
CA CYS A 48 -1.09 19.83 -21.38
C CYS A 48 -2.06 19.25 -22.43
N SER A 49 -2.15 17.92 -22.54
CA SER A 49 -3.05 17.23 -23.46
C SER A 49 -3.84 16.10 -22.79
N THR A 50 -5.03 15.82 -23.33
CA THR A 50 -5.89 14.73 -22.87
C THR A 50 -5.27 13.35 -23.06
N ASN A 51 -4.38 13.19 -24.05
CA ASN A 51 -3.75 11.89 -24.34
C ASN A 51 -2.58 11.60 -23.37
N GLU A 52 -1.80 12.62 -23.00
CA GLU A 52 -0.79 12.51 -21.94
C GLU A 52 -1.45 12.25 -20.58
N LEU A 53 -2.50 12.99 -20.25
CA LEU A 53 -3.27 12.77 -19.02
C LEU A 53 -3.78 11.33 -18.93
N LYS A 54 -4.29 10.78 -20.04
CA LYS A 54 -4.78 9.40 -20.08
C LYS A 54 -3.68 8.38 -19.82
N ASN A 55 -2.51 8.55 -20.43
CA ASN A 55 -1.38 7.63 -20.28
C ASN A 55 -0.80 7.69 -18.86
N GLU A 56 -0.60 8.90 -18.33
CA GLU A 56 -0.08 9.07 -16.96
C GLU A 56 -1.09 8.59 -15.91
N LEU A 57 -2.38 8.87 -16.10
CA LEU A 57 -3.42 8.35 -15.22
C LEU A 57 -3.45 6.82 -15.25
N TYR A 58 -3.31 6.21 -16.44
CA TYR A 58 -3.22 4.75 -16.55
C TYR A 58 -2.01 4.20 -15.81
N ASN A 59 -0.83 4.80 -15.95
CA ASN A 59 0.39 4.38 -15.27
C ASN A 59 0.25 4.47 -13.75
N ILE A 60 -0.27 5.60 -13.23
CA ILE A 60 -0.49 5.79 -11.80
C ILE A 60 -1.53 4.80 -11.28
N VAL A 61 -2.67 4.66 -11.97
CA VAL A 61 -3.72 3.73 -11.54
C VAL A 61 -3.22 2.29 -11.58
N SER A 62 -2.48 1.87 -12.61
CA SER A 62 -1.94 0.50 -12.68
C SER A 62 -0.88 0.24 -11.62
N SER A 63 0.05 1.17 -11.39
CA SER A 63 1.06 1.03 -10.33
C SER A 63 0.43 1.02 -8.94
N TRP A 64 -0.51 1.93 -8.69
CA TRP A 64 -1.26 1.98 -7.45
C TRP A 64 -2.10 0.72 -7.25
N PHE A 65 -2.92 0.32 -8.21
CA PHE A 65 -3.79 -0.84 -8.10
C PHE A 65 -2.97 -2.12 -7.86
N PHE A 66 -1.83 -2.27 -8.52
CA PHE A 66 -0.98 -3.43 -8.30
C PHE A 66 -0.37 -3.44 -6.90
N ASN A 67 0.24 -2.34 -6.43
CA ASN A 67 0.90 -2.30 -5.13
C ASN A 67 -0.08 -2.20 -3.95
N HIS A 68 -1.06 -1.30 -4.02
CA HIS A 68 -2.05 -1.07 -2.97
C HIS A 68 -2.93 -2.29 -2.76
N PHE A 69 -3.71 -2.65 -3.79
CA PHE A 69 -4.71 -3.70 -3.67
C PHE A 69 -4.10 -5.09 -3.52
N SER A 70 -3.02 -5.39 -4.26
CA SER A 70 -2.47 -6.77 -4.26
C SER A 70 -1.59 -7.04 -3.05
N ILE A 71 -0.87 -6.04 -2.54
CA ILE A 71 0.09 -6.24 -1.45
C ILE A 71 -0.49 -5.75 -0.13
N HIS A 72 -0.94 -4.50 -0.04
CA HIS A 72 -1.33 -3.91 1.24
C HIS A 72 -2.71 -4.42 1.72
N ASP A 73 -3.74 -4.42 0.87
CA ASP A 73 -5.09 -4.87 1.27
C ASP A 73 -5.10 -6.37 1.63
N MET A 74 -4.29 -7.18 0.92
CA MET A 74 -4.11 -8.60 1.27
C MET A 74 -3.50 -8.79 2.66
N LYS A 75 -2.60 -7.90 3.12
CA LYS A 75 -2.03 -7.98 4.48
C LYS A 75 -3.06 -7.66 5.55
N ILE A 76 -4.04 -6.78 5.27
CA ILE A 76 -5.16 -6.51 6.18
C ILE A 76 -5.98 -7.80 6.35
N ARG A 77 -6.29 -8.49 5.23
CA ARG A 77 -6.99 -9.78 5.26
C ARG A 77 -6.19 -10.83 6.05
N ASP A 78 -4.89 -10.96 5.80
CA ASP A 78 -4.03 -11.91 6.50
C ASP A 78 -3.96 -11.60 8.00
N TYR A 79 -3.91 -10.32 8.39
CA TYR A 79 -3.97 -9.90 9.78
C TYR A 79 -5.27 -10.31 10.46
N VAL A 80 -6.41 -10.12 9.79
CA VAL A 80 -7.73 -10.51 10.31
C VAL A 80 -7.83 -12.03 10.44
N GLN A 81 -7.37 -12.76 9.44
CA GLN A 81 -7.37 -14.24 9.46
C GLN A 81 -6.48 -14.79 10.58
N ASN A 82 -5.31 -14.18 10.82
CA ASN A 82 -4.41 -14.58 11.91
C ASN A 82 -4.94 -14.16 13.29
N SER A 83 -5.65 -13.02 13.39
CA SER A 83 -6.28 -12.56 14.63
C SER A 83 -7.50 -13.41 15.02
N SER A 84 -8.23 -13.93 14.01
CA SER A 84 -9.40 -14.80 14.20
C SER A 84 -9.02 -16.26 14.51
N ASN A 85 -7.87 -16.72 14.02
CA ASN A 85 -7.40 -18.11 14.16
C ASN A 85 -6.65 -18.44 15.46
N GLN A 86 -6.66 -17.57 16.47
CA GLN A 86 -6.14 -17.95 17.80
C GLN A 86 -6.94 -19.08 18.48
N ASN A 87 -8.06 -19.54 17.90
CA ASN A 87 -8.87 -20.65 18.41
C ASN A 87 -8.83 -21.97 17.61
N LEU A 88 -8.08 -22.08 16.50
CA LEU A 88 -7.90 -23.38 15.83
C LEU A 88 -6.42 -23.72 15.64
N SER A 89 -5.90 -24.36 16.69
CA SER A 89 -4.81 -25.34 16.69
C SER A 89 -4.05 -25.55 15.37
N LYS A 90 -2.74 -25.24 15.43
CA LYS A 90 -1.64 -26.15 15.10
C LYS A 90 -2.03 -27.27 14.11
N GLN A 91 -1.95 -27.00 12.81
CA GLN A 91 -1.59 -27.95 11.75
C GLN A 91 -1.83 -27.28 10.40
N ASN A 92 -0.85 -26.48 9.98
CA ASN A 92 -0.39 -26.40 8.59
C ASN A 92 0.78 -25.45 8.60
N GLU A 93 1.98 -26.01 8.66
CA GLU A 93 3.21 -25.35 8.26
C GLU A 93 3.10 -25.02 6.75
N MET A 94 2.31 -24.01 6.40
CA MET A 94 2.50 -23.30 5.15
C MET A 94 3.54 -22.23 5.43
N ILE A 95 4.77 -22.56 5.05
CA ILE A 95 5.91 -21.67 4.82
C ILE A 95 5.47 -20.20 4.85
N LYS A 96 5.66 -19.54 5.99
CA LYS A 96 5.70 -18.08 6.05
C LYS A 96 6.93 -17.68 5.24
N SER A 97 6.77 -17.47 3.94
CA SER A 97 7.72 -16.64 3.22
C SER A 97 7.54 -15.24 3.79
N GLU A 98 8.37 -14.87 4.77
CA GLU A 98 8.58 -13.46 5.09
C GLU A 98 8.91 -12.78 3.76
N GLU A 99 7.99 -11.96 3.25
CA GLU A 99 8.23 -11.20 2.04
C GLU A 99 9.37 -10.24 2.34
N ILE A 100 10.51 -10.53 1.74
CA ILE A 100 11.73 -9.75 1.84
C ILE A 100 11.71 -8.76 0.69
N PHE A 101 11.72 -7.47 1.02
CA PHE A 101 11.83 -6.40 0.05
C PHE A 101 13.29 -6.03 -0.13
N GLU A 102 13.74 -5.95 -1.38
CA GLU A 102 15.11 -5.59 -1.72
C GLU A 102 15.20 -4.10 -2.03
N TYR A 103 16.12 -3.41 -1.34
CA TYR A 103 16.39 -1.99 -1.49
C TYR A 103 17.85 -1.75 -1.87
N THR A 104 18.07 -0.79 -2.76
CA THR A 104 19.41 -0.32 -3.13
C THR A 104 19.68 1.02 -2.42
N CYS A 105 20.76 1.10 -1.66
CA CYS A 105 21.24 2.31 -0.98
C CYS A 105 22.53 2.81 -1.65
N ASP A 106 22.92 4.07 -1.41
CA ASP A 106 24.21 4.65 -1.86
C ASP A 106 25.45 3.98 -1.24
N CYS A 107 25.27 2.99 -0.37
CA CYS A 107 26.31 2.06 0.05
C CYS A 107 26.83 1.24 -1.14
N ILE A 108 28.16 1.14 -1.28
CA ILE A 108 28.81 0.48 -2.43
C ILE A 108 28.35 -0.98 -2.57
N GLY A 109 27.47 -1.23 -3.55
CA GLY A 109 27.14 -2.57 -4.07
C GLY A 109 26.33 -3.49 -3.13
N ILE A 110 25.69 -2.96 -2.09
CA ILE A 110 24.91 -3.78 -1.14
C ILE A 110 23.41 -3.65 -1.42
N ILE A 111 22.75 -4.79 -1.61
CA ILE A 111 21.29 -4.91 -1.65
C ILE A 111 20.81 -5.19 -0.22
N HIS A 112 20.00 -4.29 0.34
CA HIS A 112 19.43 -4.45 1.67
C HIS A 112 18.11 -5.20 1.59
N LYS A 113 18.02 -6.31 2.33
CA LYS A 113 16.82 -7.12 2.50
C LYS A 113 16.08 -6.64 3.73
N VAL A 114 14.89 -6.08 3.56
CA VAL A 114 14.09 -5.54 4.65
C VAL A 114 12.77 -6.28 4.79
N ASN A 115 12.28 -6.40 6.02
CA ASN A 115 10.96 -6.94 6.29
C ASN A 115 9.87 -5.90 5.96
N TYR A 116 8.61 -6.34 5.94
CA TYR A 116 7.47 -5.48 5.63
C TYR A 116 7.38 -4.24 6.54
N ASP A 117 7.68 -4.39 7.83
CA ASP A 117 7.67 -3.26 8.79
C ASP A 117 8.63 -2.14 8.37
N LEU A 118 9.84 -2.51 7.97
CA LEU A 118 10.86 -1.57 7.55
C LEU A 118 10.59 -1.05 6.13
N HIS A 119 10.02 -1.86 5.24
CA HIS A 119 9.51 -1.43 3.93
C HIS A 119 8.46 -0.32 4.07
N MET A 120 7.47 -0.49 4.95
CA MET A 120 6.44 0.51 5.21
C MET A 120 7.03 1.82 5.74
N LYS A 121 7.97 1.72 6.68
CA LYS A 121 8.64 2.89 7.27
C LYS A 121 9.47 3.68 6.27
N ILE A 122 10.24 2.99 5.42
CA ILE A 122 11.08 3.63 4.39
C ILE A 122 10.22 4.38 3.37
N ASN A 123 9.15 3.75 2.89
CA ASN A 123 8.35 4.32 1.79
C ASN A 123 7.36 5.40 2.25
N TYR A 124 6.88 5.34 3.49
CA TYR A 124 5.71 6.15 3.90
C TYR A 124 5.92 7.00 5.15
N LEU A 125 6.98 6.77 5.94
CA LEU A 125 7.23 7.54 7.17
C LEU A 125 8.39 8.53 7.09
N ASN A 126 9.03 8.71 5.93
CA ASN A 126 10.18 9.62 5.75
C ASN A 126 11.12 9.56 6.96
N ILE A 127 11.63 8.37 7.28
CA ILE A 127 12.71 8.25 8.26
C ILE A 127 13.99 8.71 7.55
N SER A 128 14.18 10.04 7.56
CA SER A 128 15.43 10.73 7.27
C SER A 128 16.49 10.45 8.33
#